data_AF-Q21P71-F1
#
_entry.id   AF-Q21P71-F1
#
_cell.length_a   1.000
_cell.length_b   1.000
_cell.length_c   1.000
_cell.angle_alpha   90.00
_cell.angle_beta   90.00
_cell.angle_gamma   90.00
#
_symmetry.space_group_name_H-M   'P 1'
#
loop_
_entity.id
_entity.type
_entity.pdbx_description
1 polymer ?
#
loop_
_entity_poly.entity_id
_entity_poly.type
_entity_poly.pdbx_seq_one_letter_code
_entity_poly.pdbx_strand_id
1 'polypeptide(L)'
;MINALIDGLGWPQFVSLVGLIGVFFVILHALYIRVRYQQAIDRAVMGNQYFDMGVFFAFNKLLMYGHYCLFPKRARRAGVHEIFENLPRVQRLNLIVFWGFFIVCCFLFFGGALLDYCLK
;
A
#
# COMPACT_ATOMS: atom_id res chain seq x y z
N MET A 1 -22.95 4.27 19.57
CA MET A 1 -21.68 3.50 19.71
C MET A 1 -20.48 4.29 19.22
N ILE A 2 -20.44 4.75 17.96
CA ILE A 2 -19.31 5.55 17.44
C ILE A 2 -19.12 6.87 18.22
N ASN A 3 -20.20 7.62 18.49
CA ASN A 3 -20.10 8.87 19.26
C ASN A 3 -19.52 8.64 20.67
N ALA A 4 -20.00 7.61 21.38
CA ALA A 4 -19.47 7.24 22.69
C ALA A 4 -17.97 6.85 22.65
N LEU A 5 -17.50 6.25 21.55
CA LEU A 5 -16.09 5.95 21.32
C LEU A 5 -15.27 7.24 21.11
N ILE A 6 -15.78 8.17 20.31
CA ILE A 6 -15.14 9.47 20.06
C ILE A 6 -15.07 10.29 21.35
N ASP A 7 -16.16 10.33 22.12
CA ASP A 7 -16.24 11.07 23.38
C ASP A 7 -15.26 10.51 24.43
N GLY A 8 -14.99 9.20 24.41
CA GLY A 8 -14.04 8.55 25.32
C GLY A 8 -12.58 8.66 24.91
N LEU A 9 -12.27 8.59 23.61
CA LEU A 9 -10.89 8.63 23.08
C LEU A 9 -10.38 10.03 22.74
N GLY A 10 -11.28 10.94 22.41
CA GLY A 10 -10.95 12.16 21.67
C GLY A 10 -10.92 11.92 20.15
N TRP A 11 -11.30 12.95 19.39
CA TRP A 11 -11.36 12.88 17.93
C TRP A 11 -10.03 12.53 17.26
N PRO A 12 -8.87 13.12 17.65
CA PRO A 12 -7.58 12.77 17.05
C PRO A 12 -7.19 11.30 17.23
N GLN A 13 -7.39 10.74 18.42
CA GLN A 13 -7.08 9.36 18.76
C GLN A 13 -7.99 8.38 18.01
N PHE A 14 -9.27 8.73 17.86
CA PHE A 14 -10.21 7.95 17.06
C PHE A 14 -9.75 7.86 15.59
N VAL A 15 -9.34 8.98 14.99
CA VAL A 15 -8.80 9.01 13.61
C VAL A 15 -7.55 8.14 13.48
N SER A 16 -6.62 8.23 14.44
CA SER A 16 -5.43 7.37 14.48
C SER A 16 -5.78 5.88 14.55
N LEU A 17 -6.75 5.51 15.39
CA LEU A 17 -7.19 4.13 15.55
C LEU A 17 -7.80 3.58 14.25
N VAL A 18 -8.63 4.37 13.56
CA VAL A 18 -9.18 4.01 12.24
C VAL A 18 -8.04 3.81 11.23
N GLY A 19 -7.05 4.70 11.22
CA GLY A 19 -5.85 4.56 10.39
C GLY A 19 -5.08 3.27 10.68
N LEU A 20 -4.87 2.93 11.95
CA LEU A 20 -4.17 1.72 12.39
C LEU A 20 -4.90 0.44 11.95
N ILE A 21 -6.22 0.39 12.13
CA ILE A 21 -7.06 -0.71 11.65
C ILE A 21 -6.95 -0.82 10.12
N GLY A 22 -6.98 0.32 9.42
CA GLY A 22 -6.76 0.37 7.98
C GLY A 22 -5.40 -0.19 7.55
N VAL A 23 -4.30 0.16 8.25
CA VAL A 23 -2.96 -0.40 7.98
C VAL A 23 -2.95 -1.91 8.14
N PHE A 24 -3.64 -2.47 9.13
CA PHE A 24 -3.76 -3.92 9.28
C PHE A 24 -4.41 -4.57 8.06
N PHE A 25 -5.51 -4.02 7.53
CA PHE A 25 -6.13 -4.51 6.30
C PHE A 25 -5.23 -4.35 5.06
N VAL A 26 -4.46 -3.26 4.99
CA VAL A 26 -3.47 -3.05 3.92
C VAL A 26 -2.40 -4.15 3.94
N ILE A 27 -1.94 -4.57 5.12
CA ILE A 27 -0.97 -5.68 5.26
C ILE A 27 -1.59 -6.99 4.75
N LEU A 28 -2.83 -7.29 5.11
CA LEU A 28 -3.53 -8.48 4.61
C LEU A 28 -3.70 -8.43 3.08
N HIS A 29 -4.02 -7.27 2.52
CA HIS A 29 -4.14 -7.08 1.07
C HIS A 29 -2.77 -7.24 0.38
N ALA A 30 -1.70 -6.73 0.98
CA ALA A 30 -0.33 -6.93 0.50
C ALA A 30 0.06 -8.40 0.47
N LEU A 31 -0.27 -9.15 1.52
CA LEU A 31 -0.03 -10.60 1.59
C LEU A 31 -0.82 -11.34 0.50
N TYR A 32 -2.07 -10.96 0.28
CA TYR A 32 -2.88 -11.50 -0.82
C TYR A 32 -2.22 -11.26 -2.18
N ILE A 33 -1.77 -10.03 -2.46
CA ILE A 33 -1.10 -9.71 -3.73
C ILE A 33 0.24 -10.46 -3.84
N ARG A 34 1.01 -10.57 -2.74
CA ARG A 34 2.26 -11.32 -2.68
C ARG A 34 2.06 -12.77 -3.12
N VAL A 35 1.09 -13.44 -2.51
CA VAL A 35 0.82 -14.86 -2.77
C VAL A 35 0.22 -15.07 -4.16
N ARG A 36 -0.67 -14.19 -4.61
CA ARG A 36 -1.46 -14.43 -5.82
C ARG A 36 -0.81 -13.93 -7.11
N TYR A 37 -0.11 -12.79 -7.07
CA TYR A 37 0.31 -12.07 -8.28
C TYR A 37 1.80 -11.72 -8.31
N GLN A 38 2.40 -11.44 -7.14
CA GLN A 38 3.73 -10.83 -7.10
C GLN A 38 4.81 -11.69 -7.76
N GLN A 39 4.80 -13.01 -7.58
CA GLN A 39 5.79 -13.88 -8.22
C GLN A 39 5.76 -13.79 -9.75
N ALA A 40 4.57 -13.70 -10.35
CA ALA A 40 4.43 -13.56 -11.80
C ALA A 40 4.96 -12.21 -12.29
N ILE A 41 4.66 -11.14 -11.55
CA ILE A 41 5.14 -9.79 -11.85
C ILE A 41 6.66 -9.70 -11.67
N ASP A 42 7.20 -10.23 -10.58
CA ASP A 42 8.63 -10.25 -10.28
C ASP A 42 9.41 -10.97 -11.38
N ARG A 43 8.90 -12.11 -11.89
CA ARG A 43 9.53 -12.83 -13.01
C ARG A 43 9.49 -12.02 -14.31
N ALA A 44 8.41 -11.29 -14.58
CA ALA A 44 8.34 -10.41 -15.74
C ALA A 44 9.33 -9.23 -15.63
N VAL A 45 9.58 -8.73 -14.42
CA VAL A 45 10.48 -7.59 -14.16
C VAL A 45 11.96 -8.01 -14.10
N MET A 46 12.27 -9.12 -13.44
CA MET A 46 13.66 -9.55 -13.17
C MET A 46 14.15 -10.66 -14.12
N GLY A 47 13.26 -11.25 -14.92
CA GLY A 47 13.59 -12.39 -15.78
C GLY A 47 14.18 -13.55 -14.98
N ASN A 48 15.32 -14.06 -15.46
CA ASN A 48 16.02 -15.20 -14.84
C ASN A 48 16.78 -14.84 -13.54
N GLN A 49 16.81 -13.58 -13.13
CA GLN A 49 17.48 -13.12 -11.91
C GLN A 49 16.53 -13.02 -10.70
N TYR A 50 15.42 -13.76 -10.72
CA TYR A 50 14.46 -13.75 -9.62
C TYR A 50 15.13 -14.17 -8.29
N PHE A 51 15.09 -13.26 -7.32
CA PHE A 51 15.59 -13.50 -5.96
C PHE A 51 14.59 -12.94 -4.93
N ASP A 52 14.18 -13.78 -3.97
CA ASP A 52 13.26 -13.40 -2.90
C ASP A 52 14.05 -12.95 -1.67
N MET A 53 14.12 -11.63 -1.45
CA MET A 53 14.81 -11.02 -0.29
C MET A 53 13.92 -10.91 0.96
N GLY A 54 12.86 -11.73 1.06
CA GLY A 54 12.00 -11.80 2.23
C GLY A 54 10.79 -10.85 2.18
N VAL A 55 10.09 -10.76 3.31
CA VAL A 55 8.76 -10.12 3.41
C VAL A 55 8.81 -8.61 3.26
N PHE A 56 9.71 -7.94 3.98
CA PHE A 56 9.84 -6.48 3.93
C PHE A 56 10.22 -5.98 2.54
N PHE A 57 11.17 -6.65 1.88
CA PHE A 57 11.59 -6.26 0.53
C PHE A 57 10.47 -6.45 -0.50
N ALA A 58 9.66 -7.50 -0.36
CA ALA A 58 8.50 -7.69 -1.22
C ALA A 58 7.44 -6.62 -1.02
N PHE A 59 7.13 -6.23 0.21
CA PHE A 59 6.19 -5.13 0.43
C PHE A 59 6.68 -3.82 -0.17
N ASN A 60 7.98 -3.54 -0.07
CA ASN A 60 8.58 -2.40 -0.78
C ASN A 60 8.42 -2.52 -2.29
N LYS A 61 8.63 -3.71 -2.88
CA LYS A 61 8.36 -3.94 -4.31
C LYS A 61 6.89 -3.69 -4.66
N LEU A 62 5.94 -4.18 -3.87
CA LEU A 62 4.50 -3.95 -4.10
C LEU A 62 4.15 -2.47 -4.10
N LEU A 63 4.72 -1.68 -3.18
CA LEU A 63 4.55 -0.23 -3.17
C LEU A 63 5.11 0.41 -4.46
N MET A 64 6.28 -0.01 -4.91
CA MET A 64 6.84 0.46 -6.19
C MET A 64 5.98 0.05 -7.38
N TYR A 65 5.40 -1.16 -7.37
CA TYR A 65 4.55 -1.68 -8.43
C TYR A 65 3.25 -0.89 -8.54
N GLY A 66 2.58 -0.61 -7.41
CA GLY A 66 1.45 0.31 -7.38
C GLY A 66 1.82 1.70 -7.89
N HIS A 67 2.99 2.21 -7.49
CA HIS A 67 3.50 3.48 -7.99
C HIS A 67 3.77 3.47 -9.50
N TYR A 68 4.29 2.38 -10.08
CA TYR A 68 4.48 2.27 -11.53
C TYR A 68 3.16 2.20 -12.30
N CYS A 69 2.13 1.58 -11.72
CA CYS A 69 0.78 1.53 -12.31
C CYS A 69 0.11 2.91 -12.39
N LEU A 70 0.39 3.79 -11.42
CA LEU A 70 -0.16 5.16 -11.33
C LEU A 70 0.66 6.19 -12.10
N PHE A 71 1.99 6.07 -12.10
CA PHE A 71 2.90 7.08 -12.61
C PHE A 71 3.74 6.54 -13.78
N PRO A 72 3.19 6.51 -15.00
CA PRO A 72 3.85 5.89 -16.16
C PRO A 72 5.18 6.55 -16.52
N LYS A 73 5.35 7.85 -16.24
CA LYS A 73 6.65 8.54 -16.40
C LYS A 73 7.75 7.88 -15.57
N ARG A 74 7.44 7.45 -14.34
CA ARG A 74 8.41 6.76 -13.46
C ARG A 74 8.68 5.34 -13.93
N ALA A 75 7.63 4.63 -14.38
CA ALA A 75 7.78 3.29 -14.96
C ALA A 75 8.67 3.29 -16.22
N ARG A 76 8.54 4.31 -17.08
CA ARG A 76 9.41 4.50 -18.25
C ARG A 76 10.87 4.72 -17.88
N ARG A 77 11.14 5.57 -16.88
CA ARG A 77 12.51 5.78 -16.37
C ARG A 77 13.14 4.52 -15.79
N ALA A 78 12.32 3.64 -15.21
CA ALA A 78 12.76 2.36 -14.68
C ALA A 78 12.80 1.23 -15.73
N GLY A 79 12.44 1.50 -16.99
CA GLY A 79 12.44 0.49 -18.06
C GLY A 79 11.36 -0.59 -17.94
N VAL A 80 10.38 -0.43 -17.05
CA VAL A 80 9.35 -1.44 -16.75
C VAL A 80 7.96 -1.06 -17.26
N HIS A 81 7.84 0.03 -18.01
CA HIS A 81 6.55 0.58 -18.40
C HIS A 81 5.64 -0.42 -19.12
N GLU A 82 6.18 -1.12 -20.14
CA GLU A 82 5.41 -2.08 -20.93
C GLU A 82 4.92 -3.26 -20.08
N ILE A 83 5.70 -3.68 -19.07
CA ILE A 83 5.29 -4.76 -18.16
C ILE A 83 4.04 -4.33 -17.38
N PHE A 84 4.07 -3.14 -16.77
CA PHE A 84 2.97 -2.64 -15.95
C PHE A 84 1.76 -2.18 -16.78
N GLU A 85 1.97 -1.78 -18.04
CA GLU A 85 0.91 -1.44 -18.98
C GLU A 85 0.16 -2.68 -19.46
N ASN A 86 0.88 -3.78 -19.70
CA ASN A 86 0.31 -5.06 -20.16
C ASN A 86 -0.21 -5.96 -19.02
N LEU A 87 -0.17 -5.51 -17.76
CA LEU A 87 -0.73 -6.29 -16.66
C LEU A 87 -2.25 -6.51 -16.84
N PRO A 88 -2.77 -7.69 -16.50
CA PRO A 88 -4.21 -7.91 -16.43
C PRO A 88 -4.88 -6.85 -15.56
N ARG A 89 -6.00 -6.30 -16.05
CA ARG A 89 -6.72 -5.17 -15.40
C ARG A 89 -6.95 -5.39 -13.90
N VAL A 90 -7.28 -6.61 -13.50
CA VAL A 90 -7.51 -6.99 -12.09
C VAL A 90 -6.23 -6.86 -11.24
N GLN A 91 -5.07 -7.28 -11.76
CA GLN A 91 -3.80 -7.18 -11.04
C GLN A 91 -3.39 -5.72 -10.88
N ARG A 92 -3.51 -4.94 -11.96
CA ARG A 92 -3.22 -3.51 -11.95
C ARG A 92 -4.10 -2.76 -10.96
N LEU A 93 -5.42 -3.04 -10.95
CA LEU A 93 -6.35 -2.43 -9.99
C LEU A 93 -6.00 -2.80 -8.55
N ASN A 94 -5.65 -4.05 -8.26
CA ASN A 94 -5.24 -4.46 -6.91
C ASN A 94 -3.99 -3.70 -6.44
N LEU A 95 -2.98 -3.52 -7.31
CA LEU A 95 -1.78 -2.76 -6.99
C LEU A 95 -2.08 -1.26 -6.74
N ILE A 96 -2.95 -0.67 -7.57
CA ILE A 96 -3.37 0.73 -7.41
C ILE A 96 -4.15 0.92 -6.11
N VAL A 97 -5.11 0.04 -5.84
CA VAL A 97 -5.94 0.07 -4.63
C VAL A 97 -5.08 -0.13 -3.39
N PHE A 98 -4.18 -1.12 -3.40
CA PHE A 98 -3.22 -1.34 -2.33
C PHE A 98 -2.40 -0.08 -2.04
N TRP A 99 -1.83 0.54 -3.08
CA TRP A 99 -1.01 1.74 -2.93
C TRP A 99 -1.81 2.92 -2.39
N GLY A 100 -3.00 3.19 -2.96
CA GLY A 100 -3.86 4.29 -2.51
C GLY A 100 -4.36 4.08 -1.08
N PHE A 101 -4.78 2.86 -0.76
CA PHE A 101 -5.27 2.51 0.57
C PHE A 101 -4.16 2.60 1.62
N PHE A 102 -2.94 2.14 1.30
CA PHE A 102 -1.76 2.32 2.16
C PHE A 102 -1.55 3.80 2.51
N ILE A 103 -1.54 4.68 1.51
CA ILE A 103 -1.29 6.11 1.70
C ILE A 103 -2.38 6.74 2.58
N VAL A 104 -3.66 6.47 2.30
CA VAL A 104 -4.78 6.98 3.10
C VAL A 104 -4.69 6.52 4.55
N CYS A 105 -4.43 5.23 4.79
CA CYS A 105 -4.30 4.69 6.15
C CYS A 105 -3.12 5.30 6.91
N CYS A 106 -1.96 5.48 6.25
CA CYS A 106 -0.83 6.18 6.85
C CYS A 106 -1.16 7.63 7.19
N PHE A 107 -1.86 8.36 6.31
CA PHE A 107 -2.28 9.73 6.58
C PHE A 107 -3.25 9.82 7.76
N LEU A 108 -4.21 8.89 7.88
CA LEU A 108 -5.11 8.85 9.03
C LEU A 108 -4.36 8.55 10.33
N PHE A 109 -3.46 7.56 10.30
CA PHE A 109 -2.68 7.18 11.47
C PHE A 109 -1.76 8.30 11.95
N PHE A 110 -0.87 8.79 11.09
CA PHE A 110 0.09 9.84 11.45
C PHE A 110 -0.58 11.20 11.62
N GLY A 111 -1.60 11.50 10.83
CA GLY A 111 -2.36 12.77 10.92
C GLY A 111 -3.12 12.88 12.23
N GLY A 112 -3.80 11.81 12.66
CA GLY A 112 -4.46 11.78 13.96
C GLY A 112 -3.47 11.91 15.12
N ALA A 113 -2.32 11.21 15.04
CA ALA A 113 -1.29 11.26 16.07
C ALA A 113 -0.62 12.64 16.16
N LEU A 114 -0.38 13.28 15.02
CA LEU A 114 0.17 14.63 14.95
C LEU A 114 -0.82 15.66 15.51
N LEU A 115 -2.10 15.55 15.15
CA LEU A 115 -3.15 16.43 15.69
C LEU A 115 -3.26 16.30 17.21
N ASP A 116 -3.20 15.08 17.76
CA ASP A 116 -3.18 14.87 19.21
C ASP A 116 -1.98 15.54 19.87
N TYR A 117 -0.79 15.42 19.25
CA TYR A 117 0.41 16.07 19.75
C TYR A 117 0.32 17.60 19.73
N CYS A 118 -0.28 18.19 18.70
CA CYS A 118 -0.42 19.64 18.57
C CYS A 118 -1.52 20.27 19.43
N LEU A 119 -2.50 19.48 19.89
CA LEU A 119 -3.62 19.96 20.72
C LEU A 119 -3.37 19.82 22.22
N LYS A 120 -2.23 19.23 22.62
CA LYS A 120 -1.74 19.14 24.00
C LYS A 120 -0.78 20.28 24.31
#